data_AF-A0A916VHR9-F1
#
_entry.id   AF-A0A916VHR9-F1
#
_cell.length_a   1.000
_cell.length_b   1.000
_cell.length_c   1.000
_cell.angle_alpha   90.00
_cell.angle_beta   90.00
_cell.angle_gamma   90.00
#
_symmetry.space_group_name_H-M   'P 1'
#
loop_
_entity.id
_entity.type
_entity.pdbx_description
1 polymer ?
#
loop_
_entity_poly.entity_id
_entity_poly.type
_entity_poly.pdbx_seq_one_letter_code
_entity_poly.pdbx_strand_id
1 'polypeptide(L)'
;MHGLHNLRHLRRFFVLAALIGMLMLTACSGADGRTIGQAPSHGTELTPSQQADADEMDNPAQDAGEHAQDPEQPTTEAGQDEHEGTPPEEPNPQEDEHMDREADALEAIRTRYDITDPASIAVLVNKTYGLPEDYEPDDLVKVDIPFVYQDDSVHSLRQVAADALVEMFAAAKEDGIELAGVSGYRSYAIQKMLYEKYAARDGQEAADKYSARPGHSEHMTGLAMDVAELSGRCAARNCFADTEEAKWLAEHAHEFGFIIRYPLGKEEITGYQYEPWHLRYVGVELAQILYENDWTMEEFFLPESVNAVNMNG
;
A
#
# COMPACT_ATOMS: atom_id res chain seq x y z
N MET A 1 48.13 -1.21 -10.19
CA MET A 1 47.56 -2.57 -10.25
C MET A 1 46.43 -2.66 -9.23
N HIS A 2 45.23 -2.23 -9.61
CA HIS A 2 43.98 -2.58 -8.94
C HIS A 2 42.90 -2.49 -10.02
N GLY A 3 42.29 -3.62 -10.33
CA GLY A 3 41.34 -3.75 -11.41
C GLY A 3 40.65 -5.08 -11.27
N LEU A 4 39.66 -5.12 -10.38
CA LEU A 4 38.66 -6.18 -10.27
C LEU A 4 37.66 -5.70 -9.23
N HIS A 5 36.51 -5.20 -9.70
CA HIS A 5 35.16 -5.43 -9.19
C HIS A 5 34.24 -4.34 -9.74
N ASN A 6 33.65 -4.62 -10.90
CA ASN A 6 32.28 -4.22 -11.23
C ASN A 6 31.87 -4.96 -12.49
N LEU A 7 31.34 -6.17 -12.31
CA LEU A 7 30.59 -6.86 -13.34
C LEU A 7 29.59 -7.81 -12.69
N ARG A 8 28.57 -7.24 -12.06
CA ARG A 8 27.31 -7.91 -11.76
C ARG A 8 26.24 -6.84 -11.86
N HIS A 9 25.55 -6.77 -12.98
CA HIS A 9 24.12 -6.52 -13.14
C HIS A 9 23.86 -6.51 -14.65
N LEU A 10 23.99 -7.69 -15.26
CA LEU A 10 23.40 -7.92 -16.58
C LEU A 10 22.95 -9.38 -16.64
N ARG A 11 21.65 -9.53 -16.96
CA ARG A 11 20.89 -10.75 -17.24
C ARG A 11 20.33 -11.48 -16.02
N ARG A 12 18.99 -11.53 -15.94
CA ARG A 12 18.21 -12.66 -16.46
C ARG A 12 16.70 -12.32 -16.49
N PHE A 13 16.21 -11.93 -17.67
CA PHE A 13 14.83 -12.23 -18.05
C PHE A 13 14.75 -13.70 -18.44
N PHE A 14 14.06 -14.51 -17.65
CA PHE A 14 13.59 -15.84 -18.04
C PHE A 14 12.22 -16.08 -17.40
N VAL A 15 11.16 -15.84 -18.18
CA VAL A 15 9.81 -16.32 -17.88
C VAL A 15 9.79 -17.82 -18.20
N LEU A 16 9.62 -18.66 -17.18
CA LEU A 16 9.42 -20.10 -17.33
C LEU A 16 7.91 -20.39 -17.21
N ALA A 17 7.25 -20.62 -18.34
CA ALA A 17 5.92 -21.21 -18.37
C ALA A 17 6.03 -22.72 -18.10
N ALA A 18 5.42 -23.20 -17.02
CA ALA A 18 5.25 -24.63 -16.75
C ALA A 18 3.77 -25.02 -16.78
N LEU A 19 3.44 -25.88 -17.75
CA LEU A 19 2.17 -26.57 -17.95
C LEU A 19 2.05 -27.77 -17.00
N ILE A 20 1.01 -27.82 -16.17
CA ILE A 20 0.39 -29.04 -15.59
C ILE A 20 -1.08 -28.65 -15.35
N GLY A 21 -2.15 -29.32 -15.76
CA GLY A 21 -2.36 -30.71 -16.14
C GLY A 21 -3.70 -31.12 -15.52
N MET A 22 -4.77 -31.03 -16.32
CA MET A 22 -6.17 -31.31 -15.95
C MET A 22 -6.37 -32.78 -15.53
N LEU A 23 -6.99 -33.03 -14.37
CA LEU A 23 -7.59 -34.33 -14.06
C LEU A 23 -9.00 -34.14 -13.45
N MET A 24 -10.01 -34.43 -14.26
CA MET A 24 -11.39 -34.65 -13.86
C MET A 24 -11.57 -36.08 -13.32
N LEU A 25 -12.43 -36.28 -12.33
CA LEU A 25 -13.42 -37.38 -12.24
C LEU A 25 -14.38 -37.22 -11.01
N THR A 26 -15.59 -36.73 -11.29
CA THR A 26 -16.94 -37.19 -10.88
C THR A 26 -17.27 -37.80 -9.50
N ALA A 27 -18.15 -37.09 -8.77
CA ALA A 27 -19.51 -37.44 -8.28
C ALA A 27 -19.78 -38.64 -7.33
N CYS A 28 -20.51 -38.38 -6.23
CA CYS A 28 -21.91 -38.81 -6.02
C CYS A 28 -22.52 -38.35 -4.65
N SER A 29 -23.65 -37.63 -4.78
CA SER A 29 -24.90 -37.51 -4.00
C SER A 29 -25.10 -38.08 -2.58
N GLY A 30 -25.85 -37.32 -1.76
CA GLY A 30 -26.67 -37.82 -0.64
C GLY A 30 -27.39 -36.70 0.12
N ALA A 31 -28.72 -36.80 0.22
CA ALA A 31 -29.66 -35.73 0.62
C ALA A 31 -30.26 -35.92 2.04
N ASP A 32 -31.20 -35.01 2.36
CA ASP A 32 -32.21 -34.98 3.45
C ASP A 32 -31.79 -34.24 4.74
N GLY A 33 -32.55 -33.31 5.34
CA GLY A 33 -33.86 -32.74 5.05
C GLY A 33 -34.49 -32.14 6.32
N ARG A 34 -35.33 -31.08 6.14
CA ARG A 34 -36.39 -30.54 7.04
C ARG A 34 -35.97 -29.78 8.32
N THR A 35 -36.62 -28.74 8.85
CA THR A 35 -37.79 -27.86 8.53
C THR A 35 -37.86 -26.74 9.60
N ILE A 36 -38.25 -25.53 9.16
CA ILE A 36 -39.13 -24.49 9.78
C ILE A 36 -39.02 -24.14 11.28
N GLY A 37 -38.78 -22.86 11.55
CA GLY A 37 -39.14 -22.16 12.79
C GLY A 37 -39.14 -20.64 12.61
N GLN A 38 -40.31 -20.02 12.77
CA GLN A 38 -40.62 -18.62 12.53
C GLN A 38 -40.31 -17.74 13.78
N ALA A 39 -40.08 -16.44 13.53
CA ALA A 39 -39.62 -15.39 14.46
C ALA A 39 -40.41 -15.22 15.78
N PRO A 40 -39.86 -14.40 16.70
CA PRO A 40 -40.50 -13.10 16.85
C PRO A 40 -39.54 -11.91 16.89
N SER A 41 -40.09 -10.78 16.44
CA SER A 41 -39.57 -9.42 16.55
C SER A 41 -39.39 -8.98 18.00
N HIS A 42 -38.20 -8.49 18.36
CA HIS A 42 -38.01 -7.48 19.38
C HIS A 42 -36.97 -6.49 18.88
N GLY A 43 -37.35 -5.22 18.83
CA GLY A 43 -36.45 -4.11 18.56
C GLY A 43 -35.51 -3.96 19.75
N THR A 44 -34.22 -3.93 19.47
CA THR A 44 -33.21 -3.60 20.46
C THR A 44 -32.38 -2.46 19.90
N GLU A 45 -32.50 -1.35 20.61
CA GLU A 45 -31.71 -0.14 20.56
C GLU A 45 -30.21 -0.47 20.43
N LEU A 46 -29.55 0.03 19.39
CA LEU A 46 -28.12 -0.15 19.17
C LEU A 46 -27.36 0.72 20.18
N THR A 47 -26.82 0.11 21.22
CA THR A 47 -25.83 0.72 22.11
C THR A 47 -24.45 0.69 21.44
N PRO A 48 -23.73 1.82 21.30
CA PRO A 48 -22.38 1.82 20.74
C PRO A 48 -21.37 1.45 21.83
N SER A 49 -20.79 0.26 21.73
CA SER A 49 -19.70 -0.17 22.61
C SER A 49 -19.03 -1.40 22.00
N GLN A 50 -17.99 -1.17 21.18
CA GLN A 50 -16.76 -1.97 21.07
C GLN A 50 -15.98 -1.51 19.83
N GLN A 51 -15.54 -0.25 19.85
CA GLN A 51 -14.44 0.22 19.02
C GLN A 51 -13.79 1.42 19.72
N ALA A 52 -13.21 1.10 20.86
CA ALA A 52 -12.35 1.96 21.64
C ALA A 52 -11.27 1.03 22.19
N ASP A 53 -10.05 1.22 21.69
CA ASP A 53 -8.80 1.18 22.45
C ASP A 53 -7.66 1.28 21.43
N ALA A 54 -7.54 2.45 20.81
CA ALA A 54 -6.34 2.87 20.11
C ALA A 54 -5.74 3.99 20.98
N ASP A 55 -4.94 3.57 21.95
CA ASP A 55 -4.13 4.47 22.78
C ASP A 55 -2.73 4.63 22.19
N GLU A 56 -2.28 5.88 22.30
CA GLU A 56 -0.92 6.41 22.38
C GLU A 56 -0.03 6.36 21.12
N MET A 57 -0.02 7.51 20.41
CA MET A 57 1.03 7.89 19.47
C MET A 57 2.31 8.22 20.25
N ASP A 58 3.32 7.36 20.15
CA ASP A 58 4.68 7.67 20.60
C ASP A 58 5.44 8.34 19.45
N ASN A 59 5.88 9.58 19.68
CA ASN A 59 6.60 10.43 18.74
C ASN A 59 7.97 10.76 19.35
N PRO A 60 9.08 10.15 18.91
CA PRO A 60 10.40 10.53 19.40
C PRO A 60 11.01 11.55 18.44
N ALA A 61 10.67 12.82 18.63
CA ALA A 61 11.45 13.92 18.10
C ALA A 61 11.60 15.00 19.18
N GLN A 62 12.58 14.82 20.06
CA GLN A 62 13.34 15.87 20.75
C GLN A 62 14.30 15.26 21.78
N ASP A 63 15.61 15.33 21.51
CA ASP A 63 16.55 15.70 22.57
C ASP A 63 17.65 16.59 21.99
N ALA A 64 17.76 17.78 22.59
CA ALA A 64 18.79 18.76 22.35
C ALA A 64 19.59 18.87 23.66
N GLY A 65 20.90 18.64 23.57
CA GLY A 65 21.83 18.83 24.68
C GLY A 65 23.13 19.49 24.21
N GLU A 66 23.26 20.78 24.52
CA GLU A 66 24.43 21.64 24.31
C GLU A 66 25.58 21.36 25.30
N HIS A 67 26.83 21.53 24.84
CA HIS A 67 27.89 22.41 25.40
C HIS A 67 29.28 21.95 24.88
N ALA A 68 29.92 22.69 23.97
CA ALA A 68 30.76 23.89 24.15
C ALA A 68 32.22 23.58 24.55
N GLN A 69 33.16 23.91 23.64
CA GLN A 69 34.33 24.81 23.83
C GLN A 69 35.50 24.45 22.89
N ASP A 70 35.88 25.43 22.07
CA ASP A 70 37.16 25.60 21.35
C ASP A 70 38.26 25.99 22.38
N PRO A 71 39.56 25.69 22.20
CA PRO A 71 40.38 26.49 21.27
C PRO A 71 41.58 25.79 20.58
N GLU A 72 42.06 26.48 19.54
CA GLU A 72 43.46 26.66 19.09
C GLU A 72 44.02 25.83 17.91
N GLN A 73 44.31 26.61 16.85
CA GLN A 73 45.19 26.37 15.69
C GLN A 73 46.67 26.12 16.11
N PRO A 74 47.48 25.45 15.27
CA PRO A 74 48.34 26.24 14.38
C PRO A 74 48.64 25.67 12.97
N THR A 75 48.83 26.64 12.06
CA THR A 75 49.79 26.70 10.93
C THR A 75 49.74 25.69 9.77
N THR A 76 49.19 26.22 8.67
CA THR A 76 49.67 26.18 7.27
C THR A 76 50.96 25.41 6.95
N GLU A 77 50.84 24.37 6.12
CA GLU A 77 51.82 24.05 5.08
C GLU A 77 51.12 24.06 3.71
N ALA A 78 51.76 24.74 2.76
CA ALA A 78 51.34 24.80 1.37
C ALA A 78 51.78 23.52 0.65
N GLY A 79 50.82 22.73 0.19
CA GLY A 79 51.01 21.65 -0.77
C GLY A 79 50.17 21.95 -2.00
N GLN A 80 50.84 22.17 -3.12
CA GLN A 80 50.24 22.29 -4.45
C GLN A 80 49.79 20.89 -4.88
N ASP A 81 48.50 20.69 -5.13
CA ASP A 81 48.03 19.57 -5.94
C ASP A 81 47.14 20.11 -7.06
N GLU A 82 47.60 19.86 -8.27
CA GLU A 82 46.98 20.25 -9.52
C GLU A 82 45.75 19.38 -9.74
N HIS A 83 44.57 19.97 -9.69
CA HIS A 83 43.32 19.30 -10.00
C HIS A 83 43.24 19.12 -11.53
N GLU A 84 43.70 17.98 -12.03
CA GLU A 84 43.31 17.50 -13.35
C GLU A 84 41.79 17.25 -13.32
N GLY A 85 41.04 18.16 -13.94
CA GLY A 85 39.63 17.98 -14.22
C GLY A 85 39.46 16.79 -15.15
N THR A 86 38.79 15.75 -14.68
CA THR A 86 38.31 14.68 -15.55
C THR A 86 37.37 15.32 -16.59
N PRO A 87 37.57 15.10 -17.90
CA PRO A 87 36.65 15.62 -18.91
C PRO A 87 35.24 15.03 -18.68
N PRO A 88 34.17 15.78 -18.96
CA PRO A 88 32.83 15.21 -18.92
C PRO A 88 32.78 13.99 -19.86
N GLU A 89 32.30 12.88 -19.31
CA GLU A 89 32.09 11.64 -20.07
C GLU A 89 31.08 11.94 -21.19
N GLU A 90 31.47 11.69 -22.44
CA GLU A 90 30.56 11.86 -23.58
C GLU A 90 29.39 10.87 -23.42
N PRO A 91 28.14 11.30 -23.68
CA PRO A 91 26.97 10.46 -23.51
C PRO A 91 27.07 9.19 -24.37
N ASN A 92 26.79 8.04 -23.77
CA ASN A 92 26.81 6.74 -24.43
C ASN A 92 25.50 6.54 -25.22
N PRO A 93 25.52 6.55 -26.56
CA PRO A 93 24.29 6.51 -27.36
C PRO A 93 23.45 5.24 -27.15
N GLN A 94 24.04 4.15 -26.68
CA GLN A 94 23.32 2.89 -26.41
C GLN A 94 22.55 2.91 -25.08
N GLU A 95 23.04 3.67 -24.10
CA GLU A 95 22.34 3.88 -22.82
C GLU A 95 21.18 4.87 -23.01
N ASP A 96 21.41 5.93 -23.79
CA ASP A 96 20.36 6.90 -24.16
C ASP A 96 19.21 6.23 -24.92
N GLU A 97 19.50 5.43 -25.96
CA GLU A 97 18.48 4.68 -26.71
C GLU A 97 17.76 3.59 -25.88
N HIS A 98 18.36 3.12 -24.78
CA HIS A 98 17.71 2.17 -23.87
C HIS A 98 16.75 2.89 -22.92
N MET A 99 17.20 4.00 -22.32
CA MET A 99 16.38 4.87 -21.47
C MET A 99 15.15 5.41 -22.20
N ASP A 100 15.32 5.87 -23.45
CA ASP A 100 14.22 6.40 -24.25
C ASP A 100 13.14 5.34 -24.50
N ARG A 101 13.55 4.09 -24.76
CA ARG A 101 12.60 2.97 -24.97
C ARG A 101 11.88 2.56 -23.69
N GLU A 102 12.53 2.67 -22.54
CA GLU A 102 11.93 2.38 -21.23
C GLU A 102 10.92 3.47 -20.85
N ALA A 103 11.27 4.74 -21.03
CA ALA A 103 10.36 5.87 -20.82
C ALA A 103 9.12 5.78 -21.72
N ASP A 104 9.29 5.47 -23.01
CA ASP A 104 8.18 5.27 -23.95
C ASP A 104 7.28 4.10 -23.52
N ALA A 105 7.87 3.02 -23.01
CA ALA A 105 7.11 1.87 -22.51
C ALA A 105 6.31 2.25 -21.26
N LEU A 106 6.92 2.91 -20.27
CA LEU A 106 6.22 3.37 -19.06
C LEU A 106 5.10 4.35 -19.40
N GLU A 107 5.30 5.24 -20.38
CA GLU A 107 4.27 6.16 -20.86
C GLU A 107 3.08 5.42 -21.50
N ALA A 108 3.37 4.43 -22.33
CA ALA A 108 2.34 3.59 -22.93
C ALA A 108 1.55 2.82 -21.86
N ILE A 109 2.20 2.40 -20.77
CA ILE A 109 1.53 1.74 -19.64
C ILE A 109 0.66 2.75 -18.88
N ARG A 110 1.22 3.92 -18.53
CA ARG A 110 0.54 4.99 -17.80
C ARG A 110 -0.74 5.43 -18.49
N THR A 111 -0.69 5.62 -19.81
CA THR A 111 -1.83 6.09 -20.62
C THR A 111 -2.93 5.06 -20.85
N ARG A 112 -2.74 3.79 -20.47
CA ARG A 112 -3.81 2.77 -20.49
C ARG A 112 -4.78 2.89 -19.31
N TYR A 113 -4.37 3.55 -18.23
CA TYR A 113 -5.18 3.70 -17.03
C TYR A 113 -5.91 5.03 -17.03
N ASP A 114 -7.22 4.99 -16.76
CA ASP A 114 -7.96 6.18 -16.32
C ASP A 114 -7.86 6.25 -14.80
N ILE A 115 -7.10 7.22 -14.29
CA ILE A 115 -6.89 7.42 -12.85
C ILE A 115 -8.06 8.18 -12.19
N THR A 116 -9.04 8.63 -12.97
CA THR A 116 -10.17 9.43 -12.49
C THR A 116 -11.51 8.68 -12.54
N ASP A 117 -11.60 7.61 -13.34
CA ASP A 117 -12.75 6.72 -13.36
C ASP A 117 -12.82 5.89 -12.07
N PRO A 118 -13.87 6.04 -11.24
CA PRO A 118 -14.06 5.25 -10.02
C PRO A 118 -13.97 3.73 -10.21
N ALA A 119 -14.37 3.22 -11.39
CA ALA A 119 -14.37 1.79 -11.70
C ALA A 119 -12.99 1.26 -12.11
N SER A 120 -12.03 2.13 -12.41
CA SER A 120 -10.67 1.75 -12.77
C SER A 120 -9.94 1.09 -11.61
N ILE A 121 -9.22 0.00 -11.88
CA ILE A 121 -8.36 -0.64 -10.86
C ILE A 121 -7.20 0.28 -10.43
N ALA A 122 -6.83 1.24 -11.28
CA ALA A 122 -5.78 2.22 -11.03
C ALA A 122 -6.34 3.60 -10.66
N VAL A 123 -7.63 3.69 -10.29
CA VAL A 123 -8.21 4.96 -9.81
C VAL A 123 -7.34 5.54 -8.70
N LEU A 124 -6.94 6.79 -8.86
CA LEU A 124 -6.15 7.51 -7.88
C LEU A 124 -7.09 8.19 -6.90
N VAL A 125 -7.07 7.74 -5.65
CA VAL A 125 -7.86 8.32 -4.55
C VAL A 125 -6.86 8.76 -3.48
N ASN A 126 -6.83 10.05 -3.19
CA ASN A 126 -5.90 10.65 -2.22
C ASN A 126 -6.48 11.98 -1.70
N LYS A 127 -5.66 12.86 -1.11
CA LYS A 127 -6.14 14.16 -0.56
C LYS A 127 -6.77 15.07 -1.62
N THR A 128 -6.38 14.92 -2.89
CA THR A 128 -6.78 15.76 -4.01
C THR A 128 -7.88 15.11 -4.85
N TYR A 129 -7.72 13.84 -5.19
CA TYR A 129 -8.68 13.08 -6.00
C TYR A 129 -9.63 12.29 -5.10
N GLY A 130 -10.92 12.55 -5.24
CA GLY A 130 -11.97 11.90 -4.46
C GLY A 130 -13.00 11.19 -5.33
N LEU A 131 -13.67 10.21 -4.75
CA LEU A 131 -14.78 9.47 -5.32
C LEU A 131 -16.11 10.20 -5.08
N PRO A 132 -17.11 10.01 -5.96
CA PRO A 132 -18.48 10.44 -5.71
C PRO A 132 -19.03 9.88 -4.38
N GLU A 133 -19.90 10.64 -3.72
CA GLU A 133 -20.54 10.23 -2.46
C GLU A 133 -21.40 8.97 -2.61
N ASP A 134 -21.99 8.77 -3.78
CA ASP A 134 -22.86 7.65 -4.13
C ASP A 134 -22.11 6.49 -4.82
N TYR A 135 -20.78 6.55 -4.91
CA TYR A 135 -20.01 5.47 -5.51
C TYR A 135 -19.96 4.23 -4.61
N GLU A 136 -20.38 3.11 -5.19
CA GLU A 136 -20.26 1.77 -4.63
C GLU A 136 -19.88 0.81 -5.77
N PRO A 137 -18.80 0.01 -5.66
CA PRO A 137 -18.46 -0.96 -6.68
C PRO A 137 -19.57 -2.00 -6.83
N ASP A 138 -19.89 -2.38 -8.07
CA ASP A 138 -20.96 -3.33 -8.39
C ASP A 138 -20.51 -4.81 -8.32
N ASP A 139 -19.22 -5.03 -8.05
CA ASP A 139 -18.54 -6.33 -8.01
C ASP A 139 -17.95 -6.67 -6.63
N LEU A 140 -18.50 -6.08 -5.55
CA LEU A 140 -18.09 -6.40 -4.18
C LEU A 140 -18.47 -7.83 -3.78
N VAL A 141 -17.50 -8.54 -3.20
CA VAL A 141 -17.67 -9.88 -2.63
C VAL A 141 -16.99 -9.99 -1.27
N LYS A 142 -17.56 -10.83 -0.40
CA LYS A 142 -16.90 -11.19 0.87
C LYS A 142 -15.63 -11.98 0.58
N VAL A 143 -14.54 -11.62 1.24
CA VAL A 143 -13.25 -12.29 1.08
C VAL A 143 -13.17 -13.49 2.02
N ASP A 144 -12.76 -14.65 1.52
CA ASP A 144 -12.60 -15.88 2.29
C ASP A 144 -11.19 -16.00 2.89
N ILE A 145 -10.91 -15.15 3.89
CA ILE A 145 -9.66 -15.13 4.67
C ILE A 145 -9.97 -14.98 6.17
N PRO A 146 -9.02 -15.26 7.07
CA PRO A 146 -9.16 -14.90 8.48
C PRO A 146 -9.29 -13.38 8.65
N PHE A 147 -10.16 -12.94 9.56
CA PHE A 147 -10.28 -11.54 9.97
C PHE A 147 -10.09 -11.40 11.48
N VAL A 148 -9.46 -10.29 11.88
CA VAL A 148 -9.24 -9.94 13.30
C VAL A 148 -10.58 -9.74 14.01
N TYR A 149 -11.52 -9.06 13.35
CA TYR A 149 -12.84 -8.76 13.88
C TYR A 149 -13.90 -9.66 13.24
N GLN A 150 -15.00 -9.92 13.95
CA GLN A 150 -16.08 -10.78 13.46
C GLN A 150 -17.19 -10.00 12.74
N ASP A 151 -17.19 -8.66 12.85
CA ASP A 151 -18.13 -7.81 12.11
C ASP A 151 -17.75 -7.81 10.63
N ASP A 152 -18.63 -8.35 9.79
CA ASP A 152 -18.36 -8.55 8.38
C ASP A 152 -18.67 -7.33 7.50
N SER A 153 -19.07 -6.20 8.11
CA SER A 153 -19.38 -4.95 7.42
C SER A 153 -18.22 -4.40 6.58
N VAL A 154 -16.98 -4.80 6.91
CA VAL A 154 -15.75 -4.40 6.21
C VAL A 154 -14.98 -5.59 5.62
N HIS A 155 -15.60 -6.76 5.46
CA HIS A 155 -14.92 -7.98 4.97
C HIS A 155 -15.03 -8.18 3.45
N SER A 156 -15.33 -7.12 2.70
CA SER A 156 -15.55 -7.20 1.26
C SER A 156 -14.47 -6.47 0.46
N LEU A 157 -14.17 -6.96 -0.73
CA LEU A 157 -13.37 -6.29 -1.75
C LEU A 157 -14.07 -6.45 -3.10
N ARG A 158 -13.65 -5.68 -4.09
CA ARG A 158 -13.97 -5.98 -5.49
C ARG A 158 -13.43 -7.36 -5.83
N GLN A 159 -14.17 -8.14 -6.61
CA GLN A 159 -13.86 -9.55 -6.93
C GLN A 159 -12.39 -9.76 -7.32
N VAL A 160 -11.84 -8.93 -8.20
CA VAL A 160 -10.45 -9.07 -8.68
C VAL A 160 -9.42 -8.93 -7.55
N ALA A 161 -9.65 -8.02 -6.61
CA ALA A 161 -8.77 -7.83 -5.46
C ALA A 161 -9.00 -8.94 -4.41
N ALA A 162 -10.24 -9.40 -4.23
CA ALA A 162 -10.56 -10.51 -3.34
C ALA A 162 -9.84 -11.80 -3.77
N ASP A 163 -9.89 -12.15 -5.05
CA ASP A 163 -9.24 -13.35 -5.60
C ASP A 163 -7.72 -13.29 -5.40
N ALA A 164 -7.11 -12.15 -5.75
CA ALA A 164 -5.67 -11.93 -5.55
C ALA A 164 -5.26 -11.97 -4.07
N LEU A 165 -6.10 -11.45 -3.17
CA LEU A 165 -5.81 -11.43 -1.74
C LEU A 165 -5.82 -12.84 -1.15
N VAL A 166 -6.75 -13.68 -1.58
CA VAL A 166 -6.81 -15.10 -1.17
C VAL A 166 -5.56 -15.85 -1.64
N GLU A 167 -5.12 -15.62 -2.87
CA GLU A 167 -3.88 -16.21 -3.40
C GLU A 167 -2.64 -15.76 -2.59
N MET A 168 -2.53 -14.46 -2.30
CA MET A 168 -1.44 -13.91 -1.49
C MET A 168 -1.43 -14.48 -0.07
N PHE A 169 -2.59 -14.60 0.58
CA PHE A 169 -2.70 -15.19 1.92
C PHE A 169 -2.34 -16.68 1.94
N ALA A 170 -2.67 -17.41 0.88
CA ALA A 170 -2.26 -18.80 0.73
C ALA A 170 -0.73 -18.92 0.59
N ALA A 171 -0.10 -18.07 -0.22
CA ALA A 171 1.35 -18.06 -0.39
C ALA A 171 2.08 -17.67 0.92
N ALA A 172 1.62 -16.62 1.61
CA ALA A 172 2.15 -16.25 2.93
C ALA A 172 2.13 -17.43 3.90
N LYS A 173 1.03 -18.18 3.92
CA LYS A 173 0.87 -19.35 4.77
C LYS A 173 1.83 -20.49 4.40
N GLU A 174 2.14 -20.67 3.12
CA GLU A 174 3.13 -21.65 2.67
C GLU A 174 4.55 -21.30 3.17
N ASP A 175 4.84 -20.01 3.32
CA ASP A 175 6.09 -19.49 3.91
C ASP A 175 6.07 -19.43 5.44
N GLY A 176 4.97 -19.87 6.08
CA GLY A 176 4.81 -19.87 7.53
C GLY A 176 4.35 -18.54 8.14
N ILE A 177 3.87 -17.61 7.31
CA ILE A 177 3.35 -16.30 7.71
C ILE A 177 1.82 -16.36 7.77
N GLU A 178 1.23 -16.03 8.93
CA GLU A 178 -0.23 -16.06 9.12
C GLU A 178 -0.82 -14.66 9.21
N LEU A 179 -1.44 -14.23 8.10
CA LEU A 179 -2.10 -12.93 7.97
C LEU A 179 -3.59 -13.00 8.37
N ALA A 180 -4.13 -11.86 8.80
CA ALA A 180 -5.56 -11.63 8.95
C ALA A 180 -5.97 -10.27 8.35
N GLY A 181 -7.17 -10.21 7.76
CA GLY A 181 -7.80 -8.96 7.35
C GLY A 181 -8.28 -8.15 8.56
N VAL A 182 -8.24 -6.83 8.42
CA VAL A 182 -8.70 -5.86 9.42
C VAL A 182 -9.86 -5.05 8.86
N SER A 183 -9.70 -4.46 7.67
CA SER A 183 -10.73 -3.64 7.03
C SER A 183 -10.54 -3.57 5.52
N GLY A 184 -11.49 -4.12 4.77
CA GLY A 184 -11.65 -3.99 3.33
C GLY A 184 -12.51 -2.79 2.95
N TYR A 185 -13.51 -3.00 2.11
CA TYR A 185 -14.43 -1.98 1.63
C TYR A 185 -15.12 -1.22 2.77
N ARG A 186 -15.14 0.11 2.65
CA ARG A 186 -15.90 1.00 3.52
C ARG A 186 -16.73 1.93 2.64
N SER A 187 -18.04 1.99 2.88
CA SER A 187 -18.90 2.96 2.19
C SER A 187 -18.57 4.39 2.59
N TYR A 188 -19.00 5.36 1.78
CA TYR A 188 -18.88 6.78 2.11
C TYR A 188 -19.43 7.09 3.51
N ALA A 189 -20.58 6.52 3.86
CA ALA A 189 -21.23 6.74 5.15
C ALA A 189 -20.37 6.25 6.32
N ILE A 190 -19.74 5.07 6.19
CA ILE A 190 -18.80 4.54 7.19
C ILE A 190 -17.59 5.46 7.31
N GLN A 191 -17.00 5.87 6.18
CA GLN A 191 -15.83 6.76 6.18
C GLN A 191 -16.16 8.11 6.85
N LYS A 192 -17.34 8.67 6.59
CA LYS A 192 -17.84 9.90 7.23
C LYS A 192 -17.96 9.78 8.72
N MET A 193 -18.61 8.72 9.21
CA MET A 193 -18.72 8.46 10.63
C MET A 193 -17.34 8.37 11.31
N LEU A 194 -16.40 7.64 10.70
CA LEU A 194 -15.05 7.46 11.25
C LEU A 194 -14.28 8.78 11.29
N TYR A 195 -14.27 9.53 10.18
CA TYR A 195 -13.58 10.81 10.11
C TYR A 195 -14.14 11.82 11.11
N GLU A 196 -15.46 11.96 11.20
CA GLU A 196 -16.10 12.86 12.16
C GLU A 196 -15.77 12.48 13.62
N LYS A 197 -15.74 11.18 13.94
CA LYS A 197 -15.32 10.68 15.26
C LYS A 197 -13.88 11.07 15.58
N TYR A 198 -12.95 10.89 14.64
CA TYR A 198 -11.53 11.21 14.82
C TYR A 198 -11.28 12.71 14.92
N ALA A 199 -11.89 13.50 14.04
CA ALA A 199 -11.79 14.95 14.08
C ALA A 199 -12.37 15.52 15.39
N ALA A 200 -13.45 14.94 15.92
CA ALA A 200 -14.02 15.34 17.21
C ALA A 200 -13.11 14.97 18.40
N ARG A 201 -12.36 13.87 18.31
CA ARG A 201 -11.48 13.38 19.38
C ARG A 201 -10.13 14.11 19.40
N ASP A 202 -9.49 14.23 18.25
CA ASP A 202 -8.08 14.62 18.12
C ASP A 202 -7.88 15.98 17.42
N GLY A 203 -8.97 16.54 16.88
CA GLY A 203 -8.92 17.74 16.04
C GLY A 203 -8.72 17.41 14.56
N GLN A 204 -9.20 18.31 13.70
CA GLN A 204 -9.21 18.09 12.25
C GLN A 204 -7.80 17.93 11.67
N GLU A 205 -6.86 18.79 12.06
CA GLU A 205 -5.48 18.76 11.54
C GLU A 205 -4.76 17.44 11.86
N ALA A 206 -4.98 16.88 13.06
CA ALA A 206 -4.42 15.59 13.43
C ALA A 206 -5.11 14.45 12.67
N ALA A 207 -6.45 14.47 12.61
CA ALA A 207 -7.24 13.48 11.88
C ALA A 207 -6.88 13.43 10.38
N ASP A 208 -6.61 14.58 9.77
CA ASP A 208 -6.24 14.69 8.36
C ASP A 208 -4.91 13.98 8.03
N LYS A 209 -4.05 13.64 9.01
CA LYS A 209 -2.79 12.92 8.79
C LYS A 209 -2.95 11.39 8.64
N TYR A 210 -3.94 10.82 9.32
CA TYR A 210 -4.12 9.35 9.40
C TYR A 210 -5.52 8.88 8.99
N SER A 211 -6.45 9.80 8.76
CA SER A 211 -7.82 9.48 8.35
C SER A 211 -8.16 10.24 7.08
N ALA A 212 -8.61 9.50 6.07
CA ALA A 212 -9.12 10.08 4.86
C ALA A 212 -10.45 10.82 5.10
N ARG A 213 -10.59 11.99 4.47
CA ARG A 213 -11.90 12.65 4.36
C ARG A 213 -12.89 11.75 3.61
N PRO A 214 -14.21 11.88 3.82
CA PRO A 214 -15.20 11.12 3.07
C PRO A 214 -15.07 11.38 1.57
N GLY A 215 -15.08 10.32 0.76
CA GLY A 215 -14.75 10.39 -0.68
C GLY A 215 -13.25 10.26 -0.99
N HIS A 216 -12.35 10.44 -0.03
CA HIS A 216 -10.90 10.42 -0.24
C HIS A 216 -10.20 9.17 0.34
N SER A 217 -10.98 8.16 0.72
CA SER A 217 -10.50 6.90 1.30
C SER A 217 -10.41 5.84 0.23
N GLU A 218 -9.24 5.20 0.08
CA GLU A 218 -9.10 4.09 -0.86
C GLU A 218 -9.98 2.89 -0.51
N HIS A 219 -10.39 2.70 0.74
CA HIS A 219 -11.32 1.63 1.10
C HIS A 219 -12.66 1.74 0.37
N MET A 220 -13.07 2.95 -0.03
CA MET A 220 -14.28 3.14 -0.82
C MET A 220 -14.15 2.58 -2.25
N THR A 221 -12.94 2.35 -2.74
CA THR A 221 -12.73 1.70 -4.04
C THR A 221 -13.04 0.20 -4.00
N GLY A 222 -13.04 -0.41 -2.81
CA GLY A 222 -13.05 -1.87 -2.65
C GLY A 222 -11.76 -2.55 -3.14
N LEU A 223 -10.69 -1.80 -3.38
CA LEU A 223 -9.38 -2.30 -3.79
C LEU A 223 -8.33 -2.20 -2.68
N ALA A 224 -8.70 -1.67 -1.50
CA ALA A 224 -7.81 -1.55 -0.35
C ALA A 224 -8.21 -2.50 0.77
N MET A 225 -7.21 -3.13 1.39
CA MET A 225 -7.35 -3.99 2.56
C MET A 225 -6.29 -3.64 3.59
N ASP A 226 -6.74 -3.31 4.80
CA ASP A 226 -5.88 -3.30 5.98
C ASP A 226 -5.66 -4.74 6.45
N VAL A 227 -4.41 -5.11 6.75
CA VAL A 227 -4.05 -6.45 7.26
C VAL A 227 -3.29 -6.38 8.58
N ALA A 228 -3.16 -7.51 9.26
CA ALA A 228 -2.39 -7.67 10.49
C ALA A 228 -1.87 -9.10 10.62
N GLU A 229 -1.08 -9.37 11.66
CA GLU A 229 -0.86 -10.75 12.11
C GLU A 229 -2.17 -11.39 12.59
N LEU A 230 -2.27 -12.71 12.50
CA LEU A 230 -3.50 -13.46 12.85
C LEU A 230 -4.02 -13.17 14.26
N SER A 231 -3.15 -12.83 15.21
CA SER A 231 -3.57 -12.51 16.58
C SER A 231 -4.28 -11.16 16.71
N GLY A 232 -4.19 -10.30 15.69
CA GLY A 232 -4.69 -8.93 15.69
C GLY A 232 -3.78 -7.95 16.44
N ARG A 233 -2.62 -8.38 16.94
CA ARG A 233 -1.63 -7.47 17.49
C ARG A 233 -1.23 -6.47 16.41
N CYS A 234 -1.09 -5.21 16.81
CA CYS A 234 -0.73 -4.12 15.90
C CYS A 234 -1.68 -3.93 14.69
N ALA A 235 -2.92 -4.44 14.76
CA ALA A 235 -3.90 -4.21 13.71
C ALA A 235 -4.12 -2.71 13.48
N ALA A 236 -3.81 -2.26 12.25
CA ALA A 236 -3.80 -0.85 11.85
C ALA A 236 -2.95 0.06 12.78
N ARG A 237 -1.75 -0.38 13.16
CA ARG A 237 -0.81 0.38 14.01
C ARG A 237 0.63 0.27 13.53
N ASN A 238 1.42 1.30 13.81
CA ASN A 238 2.82 1.41 13.41
C ASN A 238 3.69 0.23 13.86
N CYS A 239 3.39 -0.38 15.01
CA CYS A 239 4.13 -1.56 15.48
C CYS A 239 4.01 -2.80 14.57
N PHE A 240 3.10 -2.78 13.57
CA PHE A 240 3.03 -3.82 12.54
C PHE A 240 4.30 -3.83 11.68
N ALA A 241 4.96 -2.68 11.48
CA ALA A 241 6.18 -2.55 10.68
C ALA A 241 7.30 -3.53 11.08
N ASP A 242 7.38 -3.86 12.37
CA ASP A 242 8.46 -4.68 12.92
C ASP A 242 8.20 -6.19 12.83
N THR A 243 6.98 -6.59 12.42
CA THR A 243 6.54 -7.99 12.32
C THR A 243 7.17 -8.74 11.15
N GLU A 244 7.08 -10.06 11.15
CA GLU A 244 7.53 -10.89 10.01
C GLU A 244 6.53 -10.77 8.85
N GLU A 245 5.24 -10.63 9.17
CA GLU A 245 4.14 -10.39 8.24
C GLU A 245 4.36 -9.12 7.41
N ALA A 246 4.68 -7.99 8.05
CA ALA A 246 4.91 -6.74 7.32
C ALA A 246 6.13 -6.82 6.39
N LYS A 247 7.19 -7.52 6.81
CA LYS A 247 8.39 -7.73 5.99
C LYS A 247 8.08 -8.63 4.79
N TRP A 248 7.35 -9.72 5.01
CA TRP A 248 6.91 -10.61 3.93
C TRP A 248 6.03 -9.86 2.92
N LEU A 249 5.09 -9.04 3.40
CA LEU A 249 4.25 -8.21 2.52
C LEU A 249 5.07 -7.20 1.72
N ALA A 250 6.03 -6.52 2.35
CA ALA A 250 6.90 -5.59 1.65
C ALA A 250 7.71 -6.27 0.54
N GLU A 251 8.10 -7.53 0.72
CA GLU A 251 8.86 -8.30 -0.27
C GLU A 251 7.97 -8.93 -1.35
N HIS A 252 6.74 -9.36 -1.05
CA HIS A 252 5.96 -10.25 -1.93
C HIS A 252 4.61 -9.71 -2.40
N ALA A 253 4.03 -8.67 -1.77
CA ALA A 253 2.67 -8.21 -2.11
C ALA A 253 2.52 -7.85 -3.60
N HIS A 254 3.58 -7.30 -4.20
CA HIS A 254 3.61 -6.87 -5.60
C HIS A 254 3.42 -8.03 -6.58
N GLU A 255 3.86 -9.23 -6.23
CA GLU A 255 3.71 -10.45 -7.04
C GLU A 255 2.23 -10.81 -7.26
N PHE A 256 1.36 -10.40 -6.33
CA PHE A 256 -0.08 -10.62 -6.35
C PHE A 256 -0.87 -9.37 -6.79
N GLY A 257 -0.18 -8.30 -7.21
CA GLY A 257 -0.82 -7.07 -7.66
C GLY A 257 -1.20 -6.09 -6.54
N PHE A 258 -0.68 -6.28 -5.32
CA PHE A 258 -0.84 -5.36 -4.21
C PHE A 258 0.42 -4.52 -3.99
N ILE A 259 0.24 -3.29 -3.52
CA ILE A 259 1.33 -2.43 -3.05
C ILE A 259 1.10 -2.03 -1.59
N ILE A 260 2.20 -1.76 -0.87
CA ILE A 260 2.13 -0.97 0.37
C ILE A 260 1.85 0.48 -0.06
N ARG A 261 0.62 0.94 0.16
CA ARG A 261 0.14 2.18 -0.49
C ARG A 261 0.85 3.44 0.02
N TYR A 262 1.12 3.46 1.31
CA TYR A 262 1.71 4.59 2.03
C TYR A 262 3.05 4.14 2.63
N PRO A 263 4.12 4.11 1.83
CA PRO A 263 5.44 3.69 2.28
C PRO A 263 6.15 4.77 3.11
N LEU A 264 7.13 4.33 3.91
CA LEU A 264 7.93 5.20 4.77
C LEU A 264 8.74 6.20 3.93
N GLY A 265 8.74 7.47 4.33
CA GLY A 265 9.52 8.51 3.66
C GLY A 265 8.86 9.11 2.40
N LYS A 266 7.62 8.72 2.09
CA LYS A 266 6.82 9.26 0.97
C LYS A 266 5.58 10.02 1.46
N GLU A 267 5.59 10.47 2.71
CA GLU A 267 4.47 11.17 3.35
C GLU A 267 4.13 12.48 2.62
N GLU A 268 5.14 13.22 2.19
CA GLU A 268 4.98 14.48 1.44
C GLU A 268 4.38 14.29 0.04
N ILE A 269 4.49 13.07 -0.50
CA ILE A 269 3.97 12.73 -1.84
C ILE A 269 2.53 12.23 -1.72
N THR A 270 2.31 11.27 -0.82
CA THR A 270 1.00 10.61 -0.66
C THR A 270 0.02 11.41 0.20
N GLY A 271 0.53 12.26 1.09
CA GLY A 271 -0.25 13.01 2.09
C GLY A 271 -0.70 12.16 3.28
N TYR A 272 -0.17 10.95 3.45
CA TYR A 272 -0.48 10.05 4.56
C TYR A 272 0.82 9.61 5.25
N GLN A 273 0.73 9.37 6.55
CA GLN A 273 1.82 8.74 7.30
C GLN A 273 2.13 7.33 6.79
N TYR A 274 3.27 6.77 7.17
CA TYR A 274 3.60 5.37 6.88
C TYR A 274 2.54 4.40 7.43
N GLU A 275 2.00 3.54 6.57
CA GLU A 275 1.01 2.51 6.93
C GLU A 275 1.39 1.14 6.31
N PRO A 276 2.25 0.35 6.97
CA PRO A 276 2.69 -0.96 6.46
C PRO A 276 1.57 -1.99 6.31
N TRP A 277 0.41 -1.75 6.92
CA TRP A 277 -0.73 -2.64 6.87
C TRP A 277 -1.68 -2.35 5.71
N HIS A 278 -1.62 -1.16 5.10
CA HIS A 278 -2.59 -0.73 4.09
C HIS A 278 -2.15 -1.20 2.70
N LEU A 279 -2.80 -2.26 2.23
CA LEU A 279 -2.56 -2.82 0.90
C LEU A 279 -3.53 -2.24 -0.12
N ARG A 280 -3.02 -1.84 -1.29
CA ARG A 280 -3.82 -1.38 -2.43
C ARG A 280 -3.62 -2.29 -3.64
N TYR A 281 -4.69 -2.88 -4.15
CA TYR A 281 -4.68 -3.62 -5.40
C TYR A 281 -4.63 -2.68 -6.60
N VAL A 282 -3.66 -2.92 -7.49
CA VAL A 282 -3.47 -2.17 -8.74
C VAL A 282 -3.26 -3.09 -9.95
N GLY A 283 -3.29 -4.41 -9.73
CA GLY A 283 -2.94 -5.42 -10.73
C GLY A 283 -1.43 -5.69 -10.80
N VAL A 284 -1.07 -6.90 -11.21
CA VAL A 284 0.32 -7.42 -11.15
C VAL A 284 1.29 -6.56 -11.96
N GLU A 285 0.93 -6.16 -13.19
CA GLU A 285 1.82 -5.37 -14.05
C GLU A 285 2.21 -4.04 -13.41
N LEU A 286 1.23 -3.29 -12.87
CA LEU A 286 1.49 -2.01 -12.24
C LEU A 286 2.18 -2.17 -10.89
N ALA A 287 1.77 -3.14 -10.07
CA ALA A 287 2.41 -3.38 -8.77
C ALA A 287 3.90 -3.72 -8.93
N GLN A 288 4.25 -4.54 -9.93
CA GLN A 288 5.65 -4.86 -10.25
C GLN A 288 6.46 -3.61 -10.60
N ILE A 289 5.91 -2.75 -11.47
CA ILE A 289 6.59 -1.51 -11.88
C ILE A 289 6.83 -0.60 -10.67
N LEU A 290 5.83 -0.41 -9.83
CA LEU A 290 5.93 0.42 -8.63
C LEU A 290 6.96 -0.13 -7.65
N TYR A 291 6.97 -1.45 -7.45
CA TYR A 291 7.91 -2.13 -6.57
C TYR A 291 9.36 -2.01 -7.06
N GLU A 292 9.61 -2.29 -8.35
CA GLU A 292 10.97 -2.25 -8.93
C GLU A 292 11.60 -0.86 -8.92
N ASN A 293 10.78 0.19 -8.93
CA ASN A 293 11.23 1.58 -8.99
C ASN A 293 11.13 2.33 -7.65
N ASP A 294 10.66 1.69 -6.57
CA ASP A 294 10.37 2.34 -5.29
C ASP A 294 9.46 3.59 -5.46
N TRP A 295 8.41 3.42 -6.28
CA TRP A 295 7.47 4.48 -6.63
C TRP A 295 6.11 4.30 -5.95
N THR A 296 5.55 5.43 -5.57
CA THR A 296 4.13 5.57 -5.23
C THR A 296 3.27 5.65 -6.50
N MET A 297 1.95 5.46 -6.36
CA MET A 297 1.02 5.71 -7.46
C MET A 297 1.08 7.17 -7.92
N GLU A 298 1.24 8.12 -7.00
CA GLU A 298 1.44 9.54 -7.31
C GLU A 298 2.67 9.77 -8.19
N GLU A 299 3.82 9.21 -7.84
CA GLU A 299 5.05 9.34 -8.63
C GLU A 299 4.90 8.76 -10.05
N PHE A 300 4.16 7.66 -10.20
CA PHE A 300 3.94 7.03 -11.50
C PHE A 300 2.95 7.80 -12.38
N PHE A 301 1.84 8.27 -11.80
CA PHE A 301 0.73 8.85 -12.58
C PHE A 301 0.76 10.36 -12.70
N LEU A 302 1.30 11.07 -11.70
CA LEU A 302 1.25 12.52 -11.66
C LEU A 302 2.58 13.12 -12.16
N PRO A 303 2.54 14.22 -12.93
CA PRO A 303 3.74 14.93 -13.30
C PRO A 303 4.39 15.56 -12.05
N GLU A 304 5.71 15.68 -12.02
CA GLU A 304 6.46 16.24 -10.87
C GLU A 304 5.92 17.60 -10.39
N SER A 305 5.44 18.43 -11.31
CA SER A 305 4.83 19.73 -10.98
C SER A 305 3.57 19.66 -10.11
N VAL A 306 2.84 18.53 -10.12
CA VAL A 306 1.64 18.29 -9.30
C VAL A 306 2.03 17.69 -7.95
N ASN A 307 3.08 16.89 -7.88
CA ASN A 307 3.62 16.37 -6.62
C ASN A 307 4.09 17.52 -5.69
N ALA A 308 4.54 18.63 -6.26
CA ALA A 308 4.91 19.84 -5.51
C ALA A 308 3.71 20.65 -4.96
N VAL A 309 2.48 20.44 -5.47
CA VAL A 309 1.27 21.15 -5.00
C VAL A 309 0.64 20.44 -3.80
N ASN A 310 0.76 19.11 -3.72
CA ASN A 310 0.37 18.32 -2.53
C ASN A 310 1.20 18.69 -1.28
N MET A 311 2.36 19.34 -1.46
CA MET A 311 3.23 19.84 -0.38
C MET A 311 2.63 21.00 0.43
N ASN A 312 1.53 21.62 0.00
CA ASN A 312 1.04 22.89 0.57
C ASN A 312 -0.49 22.97 0.77
N GLY A 313 -1.22 21.86 0.66
CA GLY A 313 -2.69 21.83 0.61
C GLY A 313 -3.37 21.22 1.82
#